data_AF-A0A552KHW6-F1
#
_entry.id   AF-A0A552KHW6-F1
#
_cell.length_a   1.000
_cell.length_b   1.000
_cell.length_c   1.000
_cell.angle_alpha   90.00
_cell.angle_beta   90.00
_cell.angle_gamma   90.00
#
_symmetry.space_group_name_H-M   'P 1'
#
loop_
_entity.id
_entity.type
_entity.pdbx_description
1 polymer ?
#
loop_
_entity_poly.entity_id
_entity_poly.type
_entity_poly.pdbx_seq_one_letter_code
_entity_poly.pdbx_strand_id
1 'polypeptide(L)'
;MTIVIPNEIIQATGKNEQLLQLELAIIMFRDYHISSAKAADFANLSLIEFRQEVAKRNICVNYDSVDWQQELQTLKTLGDL
;
A
#
# COMPACT_ATOMS: atom_id res chain seq x y z
N MET A 1 4.33 6.89 -17.83
CA MET A 1 3.54 8.11 -17.52
C MET A 1 3.89 8.53 -16.10
N THR A 2 4.03 9.82 -15.83
CA THR A 2 4.46 10.34 -14.51
C THR A 2 3.42 11.31 -13.98
N ILE A 3 3.09 11.22 -12.69
CA ILE A 3 2.26 12.18 -11.97
C ILE A 3 3.20 13.00 -11.08
N VAL A 4 3.13 14.33 -11.17
CA VAL A 4 3.95 15.25 -10.36
C VAL A 4 3.02 16.01 -9.42
N ILE A 5 3.34 15.99 -8.13
CA ILE A 5 2.62 16.76 -7.10
C ILE A 5 3.45 18.03 -6.82
N PRO A 6 2.96 19.23 -7.15
CA PRO A 6 3.66 20.47 -6.86
C PRO A 6 3.84 20.71 -5.35
N ASN A 7 4.98 21.31 -4.95
CA ASN A 7 5.29 21.59 -3.55
C ASN A 7 4.24 22.48 -2.85
N GLU A 8 3.60 23.39 -3.58
CA GLU A 8 2.51 24.23 -3.05
C GLU A 8 1.33 23.40 -2.53
N ILE A 9 1.01 22.27 -3.19
CA ILE A 9 -0.05 21.35 -2.76
C ILE A 9 0.38 20.65 -1.47
N ILE A 10 1.64 20.20 -1.39
CA ILE A 10 2.19 19.58 -0.18
C ILE A 10 2.15 20.57 0.99
N GLN A 11 2.61 21.80 0.78
CA GLN A 11 2.60 22.85 1.80
C GLN A 11 1.18 23.19 2.29
N ALA A 12 0.19 23.19 1.39
CA ALA A 12 -1.21 23.43 1.75
C ALA A 12 -1.79 22.36 2.68
N THR A 13 -1.23 21.14 2.70
CA THR A 13 -1.64 20.10 3.66
C THR A 13 -1.14 20.35 5.09
N GLY A 14 -0.14 21.22 5.27
CA GLY A 14 0.57 21.40 6.54
C GLY A 14 1.35 20.16 7.01
N LYS A 15 1.56 19.18 6.12
CA LYS A 15 2.33 17.96 6.39
C LYS A 15 3.71 18.02 5.74
N ASN A 16 4.62 17.20 6.27
CA ASN A 16 5.90 16.90 5.62
C ASN A 16 5.66 16.01 4.39
N GLU A 17 6.41 16.25 3.31
CA GLU A 17 6.50 15.42 2.11
C GLU A 17 6.62 13.92 2.43
N GLN A 18 7.51 13.55 3.35
CA GLN A 18 7.73 12.14 3.73
C GLN A 18 6.46 11.50 4.32
N LEU A 19 5.69 12.27 5.10
CA LEU A 19 4.44 11.79 5.65
C LEU A 19 3.41 11.62 4.54
N LEU A 20 3.30 12.58 3.62
CA LEU A 20 2.37 12.50 2.50
C LEU A 20 2.70 11.31 1.58
N GLN A 21 3.99 11.06 1.34
CA GLN A 21 4.48 9.93 0.57
C GLN A 21 4.11 8.59 1.23
N LEU A 22 4.27 8.48 2.55
CA LEU A 22 3.83 7.30 3.32
C LEU A 22 2.31 7.11 3.23
N GLU A 23 1.52 8.18 3.39
CA GLU A 23 0.05 8.09 3.29
C GLU A 23 -0.39 7.65 1.89
N LEU A 24 0.24 8.18 0.82
CA LEU A 24 0.02 7.72 -0.55
C LEU A 24 0.41 6.24 -0.74
N ALA A 25 1.54 5.81 -0.19
CA ALA A 25 1.97 4.42 -0.24
C ALA A 25 0.93 3.48 0.38
N ILE A 26 0.39 3.87 1.53
CA ILE A 26 -0.64 3.12 2.27
C ILE A 26 -1.95 3.08 1.48
N ILE A 27 -2.38 4.20 0.90
CA ILE A 27 -3.58 4.24 0.03
C ILE A 27 -3.40 3.32 -1.16
N MET A 28 -2.26 3.37 -1.85
CA MET A 28 -1.97 2.50 -2.98
C MET A 28 -1.95 1.03 -2.58
N PHE A 29 -1.39 0.70 -1.42
CA PHE A 29 -1.37 -0.66 -0.89
C PHE A 29 -2.78 -1.17 -0.59
N ARG A 30 -3.58 -0.36 0.13
CA ARG A 30 -4.92 -0.72 0.60
C ARG A 30 -5.95 -0.78 -0.54
N ASP A 31 -6.00 0.26 -1.38
CA ASP A 31 -7.10 0.48 -2.32
C ASP A 31 -6.77 0.03 -3.75
N TYR A 32 -5.47 -0.04 -4.09
CA TYR A 32 -5.01 -0.36 -5.45
C TYR A 32 -4.18 -1.64 -5.50
N HIS A 33 -4.09 -2.37 -4.39
CA HIS A 33 -3.46 -3.69 -4.28
C HIS A 33 -2.01 -3.76 -4.78
N ILE A 34 -1.24 -2.67 -4.68
CA ILE A 34 0.21 -2.74 -4.94
C ILE A 34 0.86 -3.61 -3.87
N SER A 35 1.94 -4.31 -4.22
CA SER A 35 2.63 -5.18 -3.25
C SER A 35 3.25 -4.37 -2.11
N SER A 36 3.38 -4.99 -0.93
CA SER A 36 4.03 -4.39 0.24
C SER A 36 5.44 -3.89 -0.08
N ALA A 37 6.20 -4.63 -0.91
CA ALA A 37 7.54 -4.23 -1.33
C ALA A 37 7.53 -2.95 -2.18
N LYS A 38 6.65 -2.85 -3.18
CA LYS A 38 6.53 -1.66 -4.02
C LYS A 38 6.06 -0.44 -3.22
N ALA A 39 5.16 -0.64 -2.26
CA ALA A 39 4.69 0.43 -1.39
C ALA A 39 5.81 0.91 -0.44
N ALA A 40 6.60 -0.01 0.13
CA ALA A 40 7.74 0.31 0.96
C ALA A 40 8.81 1.10 0.19
N ASP A 41 9.16 0.65 -1.02
CA ASP A 41 10.09 1.35 -1.91
C ASP A 41 9.57 2.77 -2.23
N PHE A 42 8.27 2.91 -2.54
CA PHE A 42 7.66 4.21 -2.79
C PHE A 42 7.65 5.11 -1.55
N ALA A 43 7.48 4.55 -0.34
CA ALA A 43 7.57 5.29 0.92
C ALA A 43 9.01 5.60 1.37
N ASN A 44 10.01 5.10 0.65
CA ASN A 44 11.42 5.15 1.02
C ASN A 44 11.69 4.54 2.42
N LEU A 45 11.01 3.42 2.70
CA LEU A 45 11.11 2.66 3.94
C LEU A 45 11.57 1.23 3.65
N SER A 46 12.18 0.57 4.63
CA SER A 46 12.32 -0.88 4.57
C SER A 46 10.94 -1.56 4.60
N LEU A 47 10.87 -2.78 4.06
CA LEU A 47 9.64 -3.57 4.10
C LEU A 47 9.10 -3.76 5.53
N ILE A 48 9.98 -3.90 6.52
CA ILE A 48 9.61 -4.07 7.93
C ILE A 48 9.00 -2.80 8.49
N GLU A 49 9.63 -1.64 8.26
CA GLU A 49 9.12 -0.34 8.71
C GLU A 49 7.76 -0.04 8.09
N PHE A 50 7.61 -0.28 6.78
CA PHE A 50 6.33 -0.09 6.10
C PHE A 50 5.23 -0.97 6.70
N ARG A 51 5.51 -2.26 6.93
CA ARG A 51 4.55 -3.19 7.56
C ARG A 51 4.17 -2.74 8.97
N GLN A 52 5.09 -2.16 9.74
CA GLN A 52 4.79 -1.57 11.04
C GLN A 52 3.85 -0.36 10.92
N GLU A 53 4.06 0.52 9.94
CA GLU A 53 3.18 1.67 9.69
C GLU A 53 1.76 1.26 9.29
N VAL A 54 1.63 0.19 8.50
CA VAL A 54 0.33 -0.41 8.14
C VAL A 54 -0.34 -1.03 9.37
N ALA A 55 0.40 -1.78 10.18
CA ALA A 55 -0.11 -2.43 11.40
C ALA A 55 -0.61 -1.40 12.43
N LYS A 56 0.11 -0.30 12.64
CA LYS A 56 -0.31 0.81 13.53
C LYS A 56 -1.68 1.40 13.17
N ARG A 57 -2.07 1.30 11.89
CA ARG A 57 -3.32 1.85 11.35
C ARG A 57 -4.47 0.83 11.33
N ASN A 58 -4.27 -0.36 11.92
CA ASN A 58 -5.23 -1.48 11.88
C ASN A 58 -5.66 -1.88 10.46
N ILE A 59 -4.79 -1.65 9.47
CA ILE A 59 -5.02 -2.12 8.12
C ILE A 59 -4.63 -3.60 8.11
N CYS A 60 -5.61 -4.50 8.04
CA CYS A 60 -5.36 -5.94 7.98
C CYS A 60 -4.45 -6.24 6.78
N VAL A 61 -3.23 -6.72 7.07
CA VAL A 61 -2.16 -7.04 6.11
C VAL A 61 -2.46 -8.34 5.34
N ASN A 62 -3.71 -8.79 5.29
CA ASN A 62 -4.06 -10.09 4.71
C ASN A 62 -4.02 -10.12 3.17
N TYR A 63 -3.37 -9.15 2.54
CA TYR A 63 -3.20 -9.04 1.10
C TYR A 63 -1.72 -9.04 0.73
N ASP A 64 -1.10 -10.22 0.76
CA ASP A 64 -0.12 -10.53 -0.28
C ASP A 64 -0.94 -10.97 -1.49
N SER A 65 -1.16 -10.04 -2.42
CA SER A 65 -2.07 -10.12 -3.57
C SER A 65 -1.67 -11.12 -4.66
N VAL A 66 -0.79 -12.07 -4.35
CA VAL A 66 -0.53 -13.25 -5.18
C VAL A 66 -1.23 -14.47 -4.59
N ASP A 67 -1.13 -14.68 -3.27
CA ASP A 67 -1.75 -15.84 -2.63
C ASP A 67 -3.28 -15.72 -2.59
N TRP A 68 -3.86 -14.53 -2.36
CA TRP A 68 -5.32 -14.40 -2.29
C TRP A 68 -6.04 -14.61 -3.63
N GLN A 69 -5.49 -14.09 -4.74
CA GLN A 69 -6.11 -14.34 -6.05
C GLN A 69 -5.95 -15.80 -6.46
N GLN A 70 -4.81 -16.40 -6.12
CA GLN A 70 -4.53 -17.79 -6.42
C GLN A 70 -5.37 -18.71 -5.54
N GLU A 71 -5.54 -18.42 -4.24
CA GLU A 71 -6.48 -19.09 -3.33
C GLU A 71 -7.94 -18.90 -3.77
N LEU A 72 -8.37 -17.70 -4.18
CA LEU A 72 -9.73 -17.49 -4.71
C LEU A 72 -9.97 -18.29 -5.99
N GLN A 73 -8.96 -18.39 -6.86
CA GLN A 73 -9.04 -19.24 -8.05
C GLN A 73 -9.08 -20.71 -7.66
N THR A 74 -8.26 -21.15 -6.69
CA THR A 74 -8.24 -22.51 -6.15
C THR A 74 -9.57 -22.88 -5.48
N LEU A 75 -10.17 -21.98 -4.70
CA LEU A 75 -11.47 -22.17 -4.05
C LEU A 75 -12.62 -22.24 -5.07
N LYS A 76 -12.58 -21.39 -6.12
CA LYS A 76 -13.53 -21.46 -7.23
C LYS A 76 -13.39 -22.72 -8.08
N THR A 77 -12.17 -23.25 -8.23
CA THR A 77 -11.95 -24.51 -8.96
C THR A 77 -12.28 -25.75 -8.14
N LEU A 78 -12.20 -25.67 -6.82
CA LEU A 78 -12.57 -26.76 -5.91
C LEU A 78 -14.07 -26.78 -5.54
N GLY A 79 -14.82 -25.73 -5.87
CA GLY A 79 -16.29 -25.75 -5.84
C GLY A 79 -16.95 -25.36 -4.51
N ASP A 80 -16.27 -24.58 -3.66
CA ASP A 80 -16.83 -24.09 -2.38
C ASP A 80 -17.12 -22.58 -2.38
N LEU A 81 -17.44 -21.99 -3.55
CA LEU A 81 -18.08 -20.68 -3.73
C LEU A 81 -18.97 -20.66 -4.98
#